data_AF-A0A023BR02-F1
#
_entry.id   AF-A0A023BR02-F1
#
_cell.length_a   1.000
_cell.length_b   1.000
_cell.length_c   1.000
_cell.angle_alpha   90.00
_cell.angle_beta   90.00
_cell.angle_gamma   90.00
#
_symmetry.space_group_name_H-M   'P 1'
#
loop_
_entity.id
_entity.type
_entity.pdbx_description
1 polymer ?
#
loop_
_entity_poly.entity_id
_entity_poly.type
_entity_poly.pdbx_seq_one_letter_code
_entity_poly.pdbx_strand_id
1 'polypeptide(L)'
;MKIDLDTQIFPQFKLSTQQDLILYLIKNELVMTRFINQLASVGFDTSFFSVELGMAILSLMGFKTRTDALWEWYHDTVDLYAAKVNLDDHTTTRAVTFDFYIALRIKLHVEQG
;
A
#
# COMPACT_ATOMS: atom_id res chain seq x y z
N MET A 1 0.75 38.98 -5.10
CA MET A 1 1.85 38.01 -4.99
C MET A 1 1.20 36.63 -4.96
N LYS A 2 1.51 35.80 -5.97
CA LYS A 2 1.02 34.43 -6.11
C LYS A 2 1.59 33.58 -4.98
N ILE A 3 0.75 32.74 -4.39
CA ILE A 3 1.20 31.47 -3.82
C ILE A 3 0.28 30.42 -4.43
N ASP A 4 0.59 30.05 -5.67
CA ASP A 4 0.18 28.74 -6.18
C ASP A 4 0.89 27.74 -5.28
N LEU A 5 0.12 27.08 -4.41
CA LEU A 5 0.60 25.92 -3.68
C LEU A 5 0.80 24.84 -4.72
N ASP A 6 2.05 24.72 -5.18
CA ASP A 6 2.57 23.58 -5.93
C ASP A 6 2.05 22.31 -5.26
N THR A 7 0.99 21.76 -5.85
CA THR A 7 0.55 20.39 -5.65
C THR A 7 1.78 19.53 -5.84
N GLN A 8 2.34 19.04 -4.73
CA GLN A 8 3.42 18.08 -4.70
C GLN A 8 2.94 16.82 -5.44
N ILE A 9 3.19 16.86 -6.75
CA ILE A 9 3.31 15.82 -7.77
C ILE A 9 2.68 14.48 -7.36
N PHE A 10 1.36 14.48 -7.18
CA PHE A 10 0.58 13.31 -7.59
C PHE A 10 0.49 13.39 -9.12
N PRO A 11 0.86 12.33 -9.86
CA PRO A 11 0.69 12.35 -11.30
C PRO A 11 -0.79 12.63 -11.60
N GLN A 12 -1.12 13.77 -12.24
CA GLN A 12 -2.47 14.08 -12.72
C GLN A 12 -2.84 13.24 -13.96
N PHE A 13 -2.33 12.02 -14.07
CA PHE A 13 -2.86 11.08 -15.04
C PHE A 13 -4.22 10.62 -14.50
N LYS A 14 -5.26 10.68 -15.34
CA LYS A 14 -6.47 9.89 -15.10
C LYS A 14 -6.04 8.44 -15.10
N LEU A 15 -5.82 7.90 -13.91
CA LEU A 15 -5.59 6.49 -13.72
C LEU A 15 -6.82 5.74 -14.25
N SER A 16 -6.60 4.54 -14.79
CA SER A 16 -7.74 3.68 -15.10
C SER A 16 -8.50 3.39 -13.81
N THR A 17 -9.81 3.14 -13.89
CA THR A 17 -10.64 2.81 -12.71
C THR A 17 -10.04 1.67 -11.89
N GLN A 18 -9.30 0.76 -12.54
CA GLN A 18 -8.58 -0.33 -11.91
C GLN A 18 -7.34 0.14 -11.12
N GLN A 19 -6.55 1.08 -11.65
CA GLN A 19 -5.41 1.63 -10.95
C GLN A 19 -5.83 2.42 -9.70
N ASP A 20 -6.89 3.21 -9.81
CA ASP A 20 -7.48 3.92 -8.66
C ASP A 20 -7.95 2.94 -7.58
N LEU A 21 -8.63 1.86 -7.98
CA LEU A 21 -9.05 0.82 -7.06
C LEU A 21 -7.85 0.14 -6.37
N ILE A 22 -6.79 -0.18 -7.11
CA ILE A 22 -5.58 -0.77 -6.54
C ILE A 22 -4.95 0.16 -5.50
N LEU A 23 -4.76 1.44 -5.85
CA LEU A 23 -4.21 2.43 -4.91
C LEU A 23 -5.09 2.60 -3.67
N TYR A 24 -6.41 2.58 -3.85
CA TYR A 24 -7.36 2.63 -2.73
C TYR A 24 -7.19 1.41 -1.81
N LEU A 25 -7.12 0.20 -2.36
CA LEU A 25 -6.94 -1.02 -1.57
C LEU A 25 -5.60 -1.02 -0.84
N ILE A 26 -4.52 -0.67 -1.53
CA ILE A 26 -3.18 -0.54 -0.94
C ILE A 26 -3.19 0.45 0.23
N LYS A 27 -3.76 1.64 0.02
CA LYS A 27 -3.86 2.65 1.07
C LYS A 27 -4.55 2.11 2.31
N ASN A 28 -5.69 1.43 2.15
CA ASN A 28 -6.46 0.91 3.27
C ASN A 28 -5.69 -0.18 4.00
N GLU A 29 -5.01 -1.07 3.29
CA GLU A 29 -4.19 -2.10 3.91
C GLU A 29 -3.07 -1.49 4.75
N LEU A 30 -2.28 -0.56 4.17
CA LEU A 30 -1.18 0.08 4.90
C LEU A 30 -1.64 0.86 6.13
N VAL A 31 -2.75 1.61 6.01
CA VAL A 31 -3.31 2.40 7.13
C VAL A 31 -3.83 1.48 8.23
N MET A 32 -4.54 0.41 7.87
CA MET A 32 -5.09 -0.53 8.83
C MET A 32 -3.99 -1.31 9.53
N THR A 33 -2.99 -1.81 8.80
CA THR A 33 -1.81 -2.47 9.39
C THR A 33 -1.09 -1.55 10.36
N ARG A 34 -0.88 -0.28 9.98
CA ARG A 34 -0.27 0.71 10.88
C ARG A 34 -1.10 0.93 12.14
N PHE A 35 -2.41 1.07 12.00
CA PHE A 35 -3.32 1.26 13.12
C PHE A 35 -3.32 0.06 14.08
N ILE A 36 -3.42 -1.16 13.54
CA ILE A 36 -3.35 -2.40 14.32
C ILE A 36 -2.01 -2.51 15.04
N ASN A 37 -0.90 -2.23 14.36
CA ASN A 37 0.43 -2.27 14.98
C ASN A 37 0.56 -1.24 16.13
N GLN A 38 -0.07 -0.08 16.02
CA GLN A 38 -0.13 0.90 17.13
C GLN A 38 -0.98 0.40 18.30
N LEU A 39 -2.13 -0.23 18.03
CA LEU A 39 -2.96 -0.85 19.09
C LEU A 39 -2.19 -1.95 19.83
N ALA A 40 -1.48 -2.81 19.10
CA ALA A 40 -0.62 -3.83 19.68
C ALA A 40 0.46 -3.21 20.59
N SER A 41 1.07 -2.10 20.15
CA SER A 41 2.13 -1.41 20.91
C SER A 41 1.66 -0.83 22.25
N VAL A 42 0.36 -0.54 22.40
CA VAL A 42 -0.23 -0.04 23.66
C VAL A 42 -0.89 -1.14 24.49
N GLY A 43 -0.75 -2.41 24.08
CA GLY A 43 -1.15 -3.57 24.88
C GLY A 43 -2.51 -4.19 24.51
N PHE A 44 -3.13 -3.79 23.40
CA PHE A 44 -4.30 -4.53 22.90
C PHE A 44 -3.89 -5.83 22.24
N ASP A 45 -4.67 -6.89 22.45
CA ASP A 45 -4.53 -8.12 21.70
C ASP A 45 -5.09 -7.95 20.29
N THR A 46 -4.19 -7.92 19.31
CA THR A 46 -4.53 -7.74 17.89
C THR A 46 -4.52 -9.03 17.09
N SER A 47 -4.35 -10.19 17.73
CA SER A 47 -4.23 -11.49 17.05
C SER A 47 -5.46 -11.86 16.21
N PHE A 48 -6.63 -11.29 16.52
CA PHE A 48 -7.88 -11.51 15.79
C PHE A 48 -8.19 -10.44 14.72
N PHE A 49 -7.37 -9.41 14.60
CA PHE A 49 -7.57 -8.30 13.68
C PHE A 49 -6.47 -8.30 12.62
N SER A 50 -6.75 -8.92 11.47
CA SER A 50 -5.91 -8.82 10.27
C SER A 50 -6.73 -8.27 9.11
N VAL A 51 -6.28 -7.16 8.53
CA VAL A 51 -6.81 -6.70 7.24
C VAL A 51 -5.98 -7.36 6.15
N GLU A 52 -6.60 -8.32 5.46
CA GLU A 52 -5.96 -9.05 4.37
C GLU A 52 -6.58 -8.60 3.04
N LEU A 53 -5.94 -7.63 2.36
CA LEU A 53 -6.35 -7.17 1.04
C LEU A 53 -5.36 -7.61 -0.05
N GLY A 54 -4.23 -8.22 0.34
CA GLY A 54 -3.16 -8.66 -0.54
C GLY A 54 -3.63 -9.53 -1.70
N MET A 55 -4.55 -10.46 -1.46
CA MET A 55 -5.12 -11.30 -2.53
C MET A 55 -5.83 -10.49 -3.61
N ALA A 56 -6.62 -9.50 -3.22
CA ALA A 56 -7.32 -8.65 -4.18
C ALA A 56 -6.33 -7.76 -4.93
N ILE A 57 -5.37 -7.16 -4.21
CA ILE A 57 -4.35 -6.26 -4.77
C ILE A 57 -3.50 -7.00 -5.81
N LEU A 58 -2.93 -8.15 -5.45
CA LEU A 58 -2.06 -8.91 -6.35
C LEU A 58 -2.82 -9.46 -7.58
N SER A 59 -4.09 -9.82 -7.41
CA SER A 59 -4.96 -10.21 -8.53
C SER A 59 -5.20 -9.06 -9.50
N LEU A 60 -5.57 -7.89 -8.99
CA LEU A 60 -5.82 -6.70 -9.79
C LEU A 60 -4.54 -6.18 -10.46
N MET A 61 -3.39 -6.39 -9.84
CA MET A 61 -2.07 -6.09 -10.40
C MET A 61 -1.66 -7.03 -11.53
N GLY A 62 -2.26 -8.23 -11.63
CA GLY A 62 -1.99 -9.19 -12.70
C GLY A 62 -0.96 -10.26 -12.37
N PHE A 63 -0.67 -10.49 -11.08
CA PHE A 63 0.13 -11.65 -10.66
C PHE A 63 -0.66 -12.94 -10.94
N LYS A 64 -0.12 -13.78 -11.83
CA LYS A 64 -0.77 -15.04 -12.25
C LYS A 64 -0.45 -16.20 -11.31
N THR A 65 0.78 -16.26 -10.84
CA THR A 65 1.26 -17.30 -9.94
C THR A 65 1.44 -16.68 -8.57
N ARG A 66 0.79 -17.26 -7.55
CA ARG A 66 0.91 -16.84 -6.16
C ARG A 66 1.69 -17.92 -5.42
N THR A 67 3.01 -17.74 -5.36
CA THR A 67 3.90 -18.61 -4.61
C THR A 67 3.98 -18.16 -3.16
N ASP A 68 4.34 -19.07 -2.26
CA ASP A 68 4.57 -18.73 -0.84
C ASP A 68 5.63 -17.64 -0.70
N ALA A 69 6.68 -17.66 -1.54
CA ALA A 69 7.72 -16.63 -1.57
C ALA A 69 7.19 -15.25 -2.00
N LEU A 70 6.22 -15.18 -2.92
CA LEU A 70 5.56 -13.92 -3.25
C LEU A 70 4.74 -13.42 -2.07
N TRP A 71 4.09 -14.34 -1.35
CA TRP A 71 3.26 -14.03 -0.19
C TRP A 71 4.08 -13.48 0.98
N GLU A 72 5.18 -14.16 1.30
CA GLU A 72 6.15 -13.71 2.31
C GLU A 72 6.70 -12.33 1.96
N TRP A 73 7.20 -12.16 0.72
CA TRP A 73 7.68 -10.85 0.25
C TRP A 73 6.60 -9.76 0.35
N TYR A 74 5.34 -10.10 0.04
CA TYR A 74 4.24 -9.15 0.10
C TYR A 74 4.01 -8.67 1.54
N HIS A 75 3.91 -9.59 2.50
CA HIS A 75 3.68 -9.25 3.91
C HIS A 75 4.84 -8.46 4.51
N ASP A 76 6.08 -8.88 4.23
CA ASP A 76 7.28 -8.13 4.66
C ASP A 76 7.27 -6.70 4.11
N THR A 77 6.85 -6.55 2.84
CA THR A 77 6.76 -5.24 2.21
C THR A 77 5.62 -4.41 2.80
N VAL A 78 4.45 -5.01 3.07
CA VAL A 78 3.34 -4.33 3.75
C VAL A 78 3.81 -3.78 5.10
N ASP A 79 4.48 -4.57 5.92
CA ASP A 79 4.98 -4.13 7.23
C ASP A 79 6.00 -2.99 7.11
N LEU A 80 6.94 -3.10 6.16
CA LEU A 80 7.93 -2.06 5.88
C LEU A 80 7.28 -0.72 5.50
N TYR A 81 6.26 -0.75 4.65
CA TYR A 81 5.58 0.47 4.18
C TYR A 81 4.56 0.99 5.19
N ALA A 82 3.86 0.11 5.90
CA ALA A 82 2.93 0.49 6.97
C ALA A 82 3.66 1.23 8.10
N ALA A 83 4.90 0.86 8.42
CA ALA A 83 5.71 1.58 9.40
C ALA A 83 5.98 3.05 9.02
N LYS A 84 5.93 3.40 7.72
CA LYS A 84 6.13 4.76 7.19
C LYS A 84 4.84 5.57 7.15
N VAL A 85 3.68 4.94 7.35
CA VAL A 85 2.38 5.61 7.33
C VAL A 85 2.23 6.50 8.57
N ASN A 86 1.85 7.75 8.33
CA ASN A 86 1.42 8.67 9.35
C ASN A 86 -0.11 8.77 9.33
N LEU A 87 -0.77 8.33 10.41
CA LEU A 87 -2.23 8.31 10.49
C LEU A 87 -2.85 9.72 10.51
N ASP A 88 -2.10 10.73 10.98
CA ASP A 88 -2.56 12.12 11.05
C ASP A 88 -2.26 12.91 9.76
N ASP A 89 -1.35 12.41 8.93
CA ASP A 89 -0.93 13.06 7.68
C ASP A 89 -1.30 12.23 6.44
N HIS A 90 -2.40 12.64 5.83
CA HIS A 90 -2.91 12.03 4.60
C HIS A 90 -2.02 12.27 3.38
N THR A 91 -1.21 13.33 3.33
CA THR A 91 -0.33 13.62 2.18
C THR A 91 0.84 12.63 2.16
N THR A 92 1.51 12.46 3.30
CA THR A 92 2.58 11.46 3.46
C THR A 92 2.06 10.05 3.20
N THR A 93 0.86 9.71 3.70
CA THR A 93 0.22 8.41 3.44
C THR A 93 0.02 8.14 1.96
N ARG A 94 -0.40 9.15 1.19
CA ARG A 94 -0.61 9.02 -0.25
C ARG A 94 0.71 8.78 -1.00
N ALA A 95 1.79 9.46 -0.63
CA ALA A 95 3.12 9.22 -1.22
C ALA A 95 3.60 7.78 -0.96
N VAL A 96 3.51 7.32 0.30
CA VAL A 96 3.89 5.94 0.68
C VAL A 96 3.05 4.89 -0.06
N THR A 97 1.75 5.16 -0.24
CA THR A 97 0.84 4.30 -1.02
C THR A 97 1.33 4.16 -2.46
N PHE A 98 1.70 5.28 -3.09
CA PHE A 98 2.19 5.29 -4.47
C PHE A 98 3.54 4.57 -4.58
N ASP A 99 4.46 4.78 -3.64
CA ASP A 99 5.75 4.09 -3.62
C ASP A 99 5.57 2.57 -3.52
N PHE A 100 4.64 2.11 -2.68
CA PHE A 100 4.35 0.68 -2.59
C PHE A 100 3.72 0.14 -3.88
N TYR A 101 2.83 0.88 -4.53
CA TYR A 101 2.33 0.53 -5.87
C TYR A 101 3.46 0.35 -6.88
N ILE A 102 4.44 1.25 -6.90
CA ILE A 102 5.63 1.14 -7.77
C ILE A 102 6.44 -0.12 -7.42
N ALA A 103 6.66 -0.42 -6.14
CA ALA A 103 7.34 -1.64 -5.72
C ALA A 103 6.63 -2.91 -6.23
N LEU A 104 5.30 -2.95 -6.14
CA LEU A 104 4.51 -4.05 -6.69
C LEU A 104 4.64 -4.16 -8.22
N ARG A 105 4.68 -3.03 -8.94
CA ARG A 105 4.89 -3.02 -10.40
C ARG A 105 6.27 -3.54 -10.79
N ILE A 106 7.31 -3.18 -10.04
CA ILE A 106 8.68 -3.67 -10.25
C ILE A 106 8.72 -5.19 -10.00
N LYS A 107 8.16 -5.65 -8.88
CA LYS A 107 8.09 -7.08 -8.55
C LYS A 107 7.36 -7.88 -9.62
N LEU A 108 6.22 -7.39 -10.11
CA LEU A 108 5.48 -8.03 -11.20
C LEU A 108 6.33 -8.20 -12.46
N HIS A 109 7.12 -7.18 -12.82
CA HIS A 109 7.98 -7.23 -13.99
C HIS A 109 9.08 -8.28 -13.83
N VAL A 110 9.66 -8.40 -12.64
CA VAL A 110 10.69 -9.42 -12.33
C VAL A 110 10.11 -10.84 -12.36
N GLU A 111 8.87 -11.05 -11.92
CA GLU A 111 8.22 -12.38 -11.96
C GLU A 111 7.74 -12.78 -13.36
N GLN A 112 7.66 -11.83 -14.30
CA GLN A 112 7.20 -12.04 -15.67
C GLN A 112 8.32 -12.04 -16.72
N GLY A 113 9.52 -11.56 -16.35
CA GLY A 113 10.72 -11.56 -17.19
C GLY A 113 11.55 -12.80 -16.96
#